data_AF-A0AAD7ZHR3-F1
#
_entry.id   AF-A0AAD7ZHR3-F1
#
_cell.length_a   1.000
_cell.length_b   1.000
_cell.length_c   1.000
_cell.angle_alpha   90.00
_cell.angle_beta   90.00
_cell.angle_gamma   90.00
#
_symmetry.space_group_name_H-M   'P 1'
#
loop_
_entity.id
_entity.type
_entity.pdbx_description
1 polymer ?
#
loop_
_entity_poly.entity_id
_entity_poly.type
_entity_poly.pdbx_seq_one_letter_code
_entity_poly.pdbx_strand_id
1 'polypeptide(L)'
;GTCDPRVRPLVFAVRTWARQVGLTNPAPGRWITNFSLTLLVLFYLQQETSRQAPVLPTLNTLTSLAGAEDHRVTAEGVNCTFIRDVSKLQQHMKSIKKSPNTETLESLFSGFFEFYSLFDFNSHAISIISGSAVTKPEHSPLYIANPLERGYNVSKNLSHDETERLRIEFRNAAWMLESAQLEHKEANQSDASWGLNALFESPNIAAKGRNIFYIPSRKVVPAKIVDVSEFFQEEPETKSLKNKQETVKPVKIPAGRRRRTEENSQKFPGLIVKPSGIH
;
A
#
# COMPACT_ATOMS: atom_id res chain seq x y z
N GLY A 1 11.43 -18.68 -8.66
CA GLY A 1 10.56 -19.81 -9.02
C GLY A 1 11.27 -21.13 -8.86
N THR A 2 12.38 -21.32 -9.59
CA THR A 2 13.28 -22.47 -9.43
C THR A 2 14.18 -22.36 -8.18
N CYS A 3 14.61 -21.13 -7.84
CA CYS A 3 15.44 -20.86 -6.66
C CYS A 3 14.73 -21.17 -5.33
N ASP A 4 13.48 -20.72 -5.18
CA ASP A 4 12.65 -20.92 -3.98
C ASP A 4 11.19 -21.19 -4.41
N PRO A 5 10.53 -22.22 -3.85
CA PRO A 5 9.18 -22.63 -4.24
C PRO A 5 8.10 -21.61 -3.85
N ARG A 6 8.34 -20.75 -2.86
CA ARG A 6 7.38 -19.74 -2.37
C ARG A 6 7.17 -18.59 -3.33
N VAL A 7 8.12 -18.37 -4.24
CA VAL A 7 8.10 -17.26 -5.21
C VAL A 7 6.90 -17.34 -6.15
N ARG A 8 6.62 -18.51 -6.74
CA ARG A 8 5.55 -18.64 -7.75
C ARG A 8 4.16 -18.43 -7.13
N PRO A 9 3.82 -19.09 -6.00
CA PRO A 9 2.55 -18.82 -5.31
C PRO A 9 2.41 -17.36 -4.90
N LEU A 10 3.46 -16.75 -4.34
CA LEU A 10 3.40 -15.36 -3.88
C LEU A 10 3.15 -14.38 -5.04
N VAL A 11 3.89 -14.51 -6.15
CA VAL A 11 3.66 -13.69 -7.36
C VAL A 11 2.24 -13.90 -7.89
N PHE A 12 1.74 -15.13 -7.91
CA PHE A 12 0.39 -15.43 -8.38
C PHE A 12 -0.69 -14.82 -7.48
N ALA A 13 -0.53 -14.93 -6.16
CA ALA A 13 -1.46 -14.35 -5.19
C ALA A 13 -1.51 -12.83 -5.30
N VAL A 14 -0.35 -12.15 -5.35
CA VAL A 14 -0.27 -10.69 -5.50
C VAL A 14 -0.86 -10.22 -6.82
N ARG A 15 -0.59 -10.91 -7.93
CA ARG A 15 -1.18 -10.56 -9.24
C ARG A 15 -2.71 -10.76 -9.25
N THR A 16 -3.19 -11.82 -8.60
CA THR A 16 -4.62 -12.10 -8.48
C THR A 16 -5.31 -11.03 -7.64
N TRP A 17 -4.72 -10.65 -6.50
CA TRP A 17 -5.18 -9.55 -5.66
C TRP A 17 -5.25 -8.25 -6.47
N ALA A 18 -4.15 -7.85 -7.12
CA ALA A 18 -4.08 -6.61 -7.87
C ALA A 18 -5.12 -6.54 -9.01
N ARG A 19 -5.43 -7.68 -9.65
CA ARG A 19 -6.52 -7.76 -10.63
C ARG A 19 -7.89 -7.56 -9.98
N GLN A 20 -8.15 -8.21 -8.85
CA GLN A 20 -9.46 -8.16 -8.19
C GLN A 20 -9.77 -6.79 -7.58
N VAL A 21 -8.77 -6.11 -7.01
CA VAL A 21 -8.95 -4.71 -6.57
C VAL A 21 -8.92 -3.71 -7.73
N GLY A 22 -8.63 -4.18 -8.96
CA GLY A 22 -8.69 -3.39 -10.19
C GLY A 22 -7.49 -2.46 -10.40
N LEU A 23 -6.31 -2.80 -9.87
CA LEU A 23 -5.06 -2.06 -10.06
C LEU A 23 -4.40 -2.34 -11.41
N THR A 24 -4.70 -3.50 -12.02
CA THR A 24 -4.17 -3.90 -13.33
C THR A 24 -5.26 -3.86 -14.39
N ASN A 25 -4.86 -3.67 -15.65
CA ASN A 25 -5.76 -3.68 -16.80
C ASN A 25 -5.18 -4.57 -17.92
N PRO A 26 -5.99 -5.37 -18.63
CA PRO A 26 -5.54 -6.11 -19.82
C PRO A 26 -5.04 -5.19 -20.94
N ALA A 27 -5.61 -4.00 -21.07
CA ALA A 27 -5.19 -3.00 -22.04
C ALA A 27 -3.99 -2.19 -21.51
N PRO A 28 -3.01 -1.86 -22.36
CA PRO A 28 -1.91 -0.98 -21.98
C PRO A 28 -2.44 0.41 -21.60
N GLY A 29 -1.80 1.06 -20.63
CA GLY A 29 -2.21 2.38 -20.18
C GLY A 29 -1.54 2.78 -18.87
N ARG A 30 -2.27 3.56 -18.06
CA ARG A 30 -1.75 4.21 -16.85
C ARG A 30 -1.58 3.31 -15.62
N TRP A 31 -1.97 2.04 -15.73
CA TRP A 31 -2.05 1.08 -14.63
C TRP A 31 -0.72 0.39 -14.36
N ILE A 32 -0.57 -0.16 -13.16
CA ILE A 32 0.59 -1.00 -12.88
C ILE A 32 0.56 -2.25 -13.77
N THR A 33 1.72 -2.61 -14.32
CA THR A 33 1.85 -3.82 -15.15
C THR A 33 2.09 -5.06 -14.29
N ASN A 34 1.73 -6.23 -14.80
CA ASN A 34 2.08 -7.50 -14.16
C ASN A 34 3.59 -7.69 -14.00
N PHE A 35 4.39 -7.12 -14.90
CA PHE A 35 5.84 -7.15 -14.82
C PHE A 35 6.33 -6.29 -13.65
N SER A 36 5.87 -5.04 -13.53
CA SER A 36 6.17 -4.16 -12.40
C SER A 36 5.77 -4.79 -11.07
N LEU A 37 4.55 -5.36 -10.96
CA LEU A 37 4.11 -6.10 -9.77
C LEU A 37 5.04 -7.27 -9.43
N THR A 38 5.50 -8.01 -10.44
CA THR A 38 6.43 -9.12 -10.21
C THR A 38 7.75 -8.60 -9.65
N LEU A 39 8.28 -7.49 -10.16
CA LEU A 39 9.50 -6.88 -9.62
C LEU A 39 9.31 -6.38 -8.19
N LEU A 40 8.13 -5.84 -7.83
CA LEU A 40 7.82 -5.50 -6.43
C LEU A 40 7.91 -6.73 -5.52
N VAL A 41 7.37 -7.87 -5.95
CA VAL A 41 7.45 -9.11 -5.17
C VAL A 41 8.89 -9.61 -5.07
N LEU A 42 9.65 -9.58 -6.16
CA LEU A 42 11.06 -10.00 -6.14
C LEU A 42 11.89 -9.12 -5.20
N PHE A 43 11.68 -7.80 -5.25
CA PHE A 43 12.36 -6.86 -4.36
C PHE A 43 12.02 -7.13 -2.89
N TYR A 44 10.75 -7.34 -2.56
CA TYR A 44 10.33 -7.69 -1.22
C TYR A 44 11.02 -8.97 -0.71
N LEU A 45 11.10 -10.00 -1.56
CA LEU A 45 11.77 -11.26 -1.22
C LEU A 45 13.31 -11.15 -1.13
N GLN A 46 13.89 -10.08 -1.67
CA GLN A 46 15.32 -9.76 -1.54
C GLN A 46 15.63 -8.99 -0.25
N GLN A 47 14.62 -8.53 0.49
CA GLN A 47 14.84 -7.84 1.74
C GLN A 47 15.37 -8.82 2.78
N GLU A 48 16.48 -8.46 3.40
CA GLU A 48 17.00 -9.18 4.56
C GLU A 48 16.40 -8.61 5.84
N THR A 49 16.17 -9.47 6.82
CA THR A 49 15.81 -9.04 8.18
C THR A 49 17.02 -9.10 9.09
N SER A 50 16.91 -8.53 10.29
CA SER A 50 18.00 -8.57 11.28
C SER A 50 18.38 -9.99 11.70
N ARG A 51 17.51 -10.99 11.48
CA ARG A 51 17.71 -12.37 11.94
C ARG A 51 17.86 -13.38 10.79
N GLN A 52 17.31 -13.10 9.62
CA GLN A 52 17.22 -14.06 8.52
C GLN A 52 17.84 -13.53 7.23
N ALA A 53 18.45 -14.45 6.48
CA ALA A 53 18.88 -14.24 5.11
C ALA A 53 17.67 -13.95 4.20
N PRO A 54 17.84 -13.22 3.10
CA PRO A 54 16.73 -12.97 2.17
C PRO A 54 16.26 -14.28 1.51
N VAL A 55 14.99 -14.30 1.11
CA VAL A 55 14.41 -15.45 0.38
C VAL A 55 15.04 -15.56 -1.02
N LEU A 56 15.32 -14.43 -1.65
CA LEU A 56 15.94 -14.35 -2.97
C LEU A 56 17.27 -13.60 -2.95
N PRO A 57 18.24 -14.04 -3.77
CA PRO A 57 19.47 -13.28 -4.02
C PRO A 57 19.19 -12.04 -4.87
N THR A 58 20.10 -11.06 -4.77
CA THR A 58 20.10 -9.86 -5.63
C THR A 58 20.59 -10.21 -7.04
N LEU A 59 20.27 -9.41 -8.06
CA LEU A 59 20.84 -9.64 -9.40
C LEU A 59 22.37 -9.49 -9.39
N ASN A 60 22.92 -8.59 -8.57
CA ASN A 60 24.36 -8.46 -8.41
C ASN A 60 24.99 -9.77 -7.91
N THR A 61 24.36 -10.43 -6.94
CA THR A 61 24.78 -11.76 -6.46
C THR A 61 24.69 -12.81 -7.58
N LEU A 62 23.60 -12.79 -8.36
CA LEU A 62 23.46 -13.73 -9.49
C LEU A 62 24.52 -13.49 -10.58
N THR A 63 24.89 -12.22 -10.80
CA THR A 63 25.92 -11.82 -11.78
C THR A 63 27.32 -12.20 -11.28
N SER A 64 27.61 -12.04 -9.99
CA SER A 64 28.93 -12.36 -9.42
C SER A 64 29.22 -13.87 -9.37
N LEU A 65 28.17 -14.69 -9.33
CA LEU A 65 28.28 -16.15 -9.37
C LEU A 65 28.34 -16.72 -10.79
N ALA A 66 28.14 -15.89 -11.81
CA ALA A 66 28.11 -16.33 -13.20
C ALA A 66 29.51 -16.77 -13.69
N GLY A 67 29.58 -17.92 -14.36
CA GLY A 67 30.81 -18.39 -15.01
C GLY A 67 30.91 -17.93 -16.47
N ALA A 68 31.99 -18.33 -17.15
CA ALA A 68 32.18 -18.06 -18.58
C ALA A 68 31.00 -18.61 -19.43
N GLU A 69 30.49 -19.79 -19.08
CA GLU A 69 29.34 -20.44 -19.73
C GLU A 69 28.01 -19.70 -19.58
N ASP A 70 27.91 -18.81 -18.59
CA ASP A 70 26.70 -18.02 -18.33
C ASP A 70 26.69 -16.70 -19.11
N HIS A 71 27.79 -16.36 -19.81
CA HIS A 71 27.95 -15.10 -20.53
C HIS A 71 26.92 -14.97 -21.66
N ARG A 72 26.09 -13.94 -21.58
CA ARG A 72 25.08 -13.64 -22.61
C ARG A 72 24.93 -12.14 -22.81
N VAL A 73 24.95 -11.73 -24.07
CA VAL A 73 24.72 -10.36 -24.51
C VAL A 73 23.73 -10.40 -25.68
N THR A 74 22.74 -9.51 -25.68
CA THR A 74 21.77 -9.40 -26.78
C THR A 74 22.42 -8.77 -28.02
N ALA A 75 21.73 -8.81 -29.16
CA ALA A 75 22.22 -8.15 -30.39
C ALA A 75 22.41 -6.63 -30.21
N GLU A 76 21.63 -6.04 -29.30
CA GLU A 76 21.65 -4.62 -28.94
C GLU A 76 22.71 -4.29 -27.88
N GLY A 77 23.55 -5.26 -27.49
CA GLY A 77 24.63 -5.06 -26.52
C GLY A 77 24.19 -5.10 -25.05
N VAL A 78 22.97 -5.52 -24.74
CA VAL A 78 22.49 -5.61 -23.35
C VAL A 78 23.06 -6.84 -22.68
N ASN A 79 23.79 -6.66 -21.58
CA ASN A 79 24.38 -7.75 -20.81
C ASN A 79 23.29 -8.45 -19.97
N CYS A 80 23.10 -9.75 -20.21
CA CYS A 80 22.15 -10.63 -19.54
C CYS A 80 22.85 -11.80 -18.84
N THR A 81 24.11 -11.60 -18.45
CA THR A 81 24.93 -12.60 -17.76
C THR A 81 24.51 -12.73 -16.30
N PHE A 82 24.07 -13.93 -15.92
CA PHE A 82 23.80 -14.32 -14.53
C PHE A 82 23.85 -15.84 -14.42
N ILE A 83 24.15 -16.36 -13.23
CA ILE A 83 24.24 -17.80 -12.95
C ILE A 83 22.96 -18.56 -13.36
N ARG A 84 23.13 -19.61 -14.17
CA ARG A 84 22.02 -20.51 -14.59
C ARG A 84 21.96 -21.81 -13.81
N ASP A 85 23.09 -22.21 -13.23
CA ASP A 85 23.20 -23.39 -12.38
C ASP A 85 22.52 -23.15 -11.02
N VAL A 86 21.31 -23.69 -10.89
CA VAL A 86 20.49 -23.57 -9.68
C VAL A 86 21.15 -24.27 -8.48
N SER A 87 21.92 -25.34 -8.70
CA SER A 87 22.58 -26.10 -7.63
C SER A 87 23.67 -25.25 -6.98
N LYS A 88 24.51 -24.60 -7.80
CA LYS A 88 25.52 -23.64 -7.32
C LYS A 88 24.87 -22.45 -6.60
N LEU A 89 23.74 -21.97 -7.12
CA LEU A 89 23.00 -20.89 -6.45
C LEU A 89 22.47 -21.32 -5.08
N GLN A 90 21.88 -22.51 -4.96
CA GLN A 90 21.40 -23.06 -3.69
C GLN A 90 22.54 -23.28 -2.69
N GLN A 91 23.70 -23.75 -3.16
CA GLN A 91 24.89 -23.87 -2.33
C GLN A 91 25.34 -22.50 -1.80
N HIS A 92 25.34 -21.47 -2.65
CA HIS A 92 25.64 -20.11 -2.22
C HIS A 92 24.64 -19.62 -1.18
N MET A 93 23.33 -19.78 -1.40
CA MET A 93 22.29 -19.37 -0.44
C MET A 93 22.46 -20.07 0.93
N LYS A 94 22.84 -21.35 0.94
CA LYS A 94 23.13 -22.09 2.18
C LYS A 94 24.43 -21.65 2.87
N SER A 95 25.36 -21.05 2.13
CA SER A 95 26.64 -20.55 2.68
C SER A 95 26.54 -19.18 3.36
N ILE A 96 25.40 -18.49 3.20
CA ILE A 96 25.14 -17.21 3.87
C ILE A 96 25.16 -17.43 5.38
N LYS A 97 25.91 -16.58 6.11
CA LYS A 97 26.11 -16.71 7.57
C LYS A 97 24.81 -16.56 8.38
N LYS A 98 23.81 -15.86 7.84
CA LYS A 98 22.52 -15.63 8.48
C LYS A 98 21.66 -16.89 8.38
N SER A 99 20.75 -17.07 9.35
CA SER A 99 19.79 -18.18 9.30
C SER A 99 18.91 -18.09 8.04
N PRO A 100 18.56 -19.20 7.39
CA PRO A 100 17.69 -19.16 6.22
C PRO A 100 16.30 -18.62 6.60
N ASN A 101 15.64 -17.90 5.70
CA ASN A 101 14.26 -17.47 5.93
C ASN A 101 13.32 -18.68 5.91
N THR A 102 12.61 -18.90 7.01
CA THR A 102 11.65 -19.98 7.21
C THR A 102 10.19 -19.49 7.26
N GLU A 103 9.93 -18.25 6.81
CA GLU A 103 8.58 -17.71 6.81
C GLU A 103 7.64 -18.50 5.89
N THR A 104 6.41 -18.68 6.36
CA THR A 104 5.35 -19.32 5.58
C THR A 104 4.92 -18.41 4.43
N LEU A 105 4.24 -18.99 3.43
CA LEU A 105 3.64 -18.22 2.35
C LEU A 105 2.66 -17.15 2.85
N GLU A 106 1.90 -17.46 3.89
CA GLU A 106 0.93 -16.54 4.51
C GLU A 106 1.62 -15.35 5.18
N SER A 107 2.72 -15.59 5.91
CA SER A 107 3.56 -14.55 6.51
C SER A 107 4.15 -13.64 5.43
N LEU A 108 4.75 -14.23 4.39
CA LEU A 108 5.34 -13.47 3.28
C LEU A 108 4.30 -12.66 2.51
N PHE A 109 3.09 -13.20 2.35
CA PHE A 109 2.01 -12.49 1.66
C PHE A 109 1.48 -11.31 2.48
N SER A 110 1.30 -11.48 3.79
CA SER A 110 0.89 -10.40 4.68
C SER A 110 1.98 -9.33 4.80
N GLY A 111 3.22 -9.77 5.02
CA GLY A 111 4.40 -8.92 5.12
C GLY A 111 4.70 -8.14 3.84
N PHE A 112 4.32 -8.64 2.66
CA PHE A 112 4.42 -7.88 1.41
C PHE A 112 3.57 -6.59 1.45
N PHE A 113 2.33 -6.69 1.96
CA PHE A 113 1.45 -5.52 2.08
C PHE A 113 1.92 -4.57 3.16
N GLU A 114 2.32 -5.08 4.32
CA GLU A 114 2.90 -4.28 5.41
C GLU A 114 4.13 -3.51 4.93
N PHE A 115 5.06 -4.20 4.27
CA PHE A 115 6.28 -3.60 3.72
C PHE A 115 5.98 -2.43 2.79
N TYR A 116 5.11 -2.62 1.80
CA TYR A 116 4.79 -1.57 0.85
C TYR A 116 3.81 -0.51 1.37
N SER A 117 3.08 -0.78 2.45
CA SER A 117 2.25 0.22 3.13
C SER A 117 3.09 1.33 3.79
N LEU A 118 4.34 0.99 4.15
CA LEU A 118 5.32 1.84 4.81
C LEU A 118 6.42 2.35 3.85
N PHE A 119 6.59 1.72 2.69
CA PHE A 119 7.63 2.08 1.73
C PHE A 119 7.46 3.52 1.23
N ASP A 120 8.54 4.31 1.27
CA ASP A 120 8.56 5.67 0.76
C ASP A 120 8.72 5.69 -0.76
N PHE A 121 7.60 5.53 -1.44
CA PHE A 121 7.53 5.65 -2.90
C PHE A 121 7.82 7.05 -3.40
N ASN A 122 7.91 8.11 -2.59
CA ASN A 122 8.15 9.46 -3.08
C ASN A 122 9.64 9.68 -3.37
N SER A 123 10.51 9.30 -2.42
CA SER A 123 11.95 9.57 -2.51
C SER A 123 12.75 8.38 -3.02
N HIS A 124 12.22 7.16 -2.85
CA HIS A 124 12.96 5.94 -3.12
C HIS A 124 12.48 5.19 -4.37
N ALA A 125 13.46 4.64 -5.08
CA ALA A 125 13.34 3.75 -6.21
C ALA A 125 13.62 2.30 -5.76
N ILE A 126 12.96 1.37 -6.43
CA ILE A 126 13.08 -0.06 -6.19
C ILE A 126 14.12 -0.64 -7.13
N SER A 127 15.14 -1.29 -6.57
CA SER A 127 16.24 -1.88 -7.33
C SER A 127 16.41 -3.35 -6.94
N ILE A 128 15.99 -4.25 -7.83
CA ILE A 128 16.28 -5.69 -7.67
C ILE A 128 17.73 -6.04 -7.99
N ILE A 129 18.49 -5.06 -8.52
CA ILE A 129 19.90 -5.20 -8.85
C ILE A 129 20.72 -5.27 -7.57
N SER A 130 20.53 -4.28 -6.71
CA SER A 130 21.16 -4.18 -5.39
C SER A 130 20.35 -4.86 -4.28
N GLY A 131 19.05 -5.15 -4.51
CA GLY A 131 18.14 -5.61 -3.48
C GLY A 131 17.80 -4.55 -2.43
N SER A 132 18.08 -3.28 -2.71
CA SER A 132 17.93 -2.16 -1.78
C SER A 132 17.14 -1.00 -2.38
N ALA A 133 16.49 -0.22 -1.52
CA ALA A 133 15.89 1.05 -1.90
C ALA A 133 17.01 2.05 -2.21
N VAL A 134 16.93 2.71 -3.37
CA VAL A 134 17.91 3.71 -3.81
C VAL A 134 17.22 5.05 -4.02
N THR A 135 17.93 6.16 -3.92
CA THR A 135 17.34 7.47 -4.25
C THR A 135 16.87 7.50 -5.70
N LYS A 136 15.68 8.06 -5.93
CA LYS A 136 15.14 8.16 -7.29
C LYS A 136 16.05 8.97 -8.20
N PRO A 137 16.44 8.42 -9.37
CA PRO A 137 17.22 9.17 -10.37
C PRO A 137 16.41 10.27 -11.06
N GLU A 138 15.10 10.11 -11.16
CA GLU A 138 14.19 11.04 -11.83
C GLU A 138 12.85 11.15 -11.08
N HIS A 139 12.13 12.25 -11.29
CA HIS A 139 10.80 12.41 -10.72
C HIS A 139 9.78 11.53 -11.46
N SER A 140 9.29 10.48 -10.80
CA SER A 140 8.23 9.60 -11.27
C SER A 140 7.37 9.17 -10.07
N PRO A 141 6.05 8.97 -10.21
CA PRO A 141 5.21 8.47 -9.12
C PRO A 141 5.76 7.16 -8.52
N LEU A 142 6.06 6.19 -9.39
CA LEU A 142 6.72 4.93 -9.05
C LEU A 142 7.99 4.77 -9.90
N TYR A 143 9.09 4.39 -9.25
CA TYR A 143 10.34 4.07 -9.95
C TYR A 143 10.78 2.66 -9.60
N ILE A 144 10.77 1.77 -10.59
CA ILE A 144 11.34 0.43 -10.49
C ILE A 144 12.44 0.31 -11.54
N ALA A 145 13.68 0.16 -11.09
CA ALA A 145 14.84 0.05 -11.96
C ALA A 145 14.73 -1.20 -12.85
N ASN A 146 14.93 -1.03 -14.15
CA ASN A 146 15.05 -2.13 -15.09
C ASN A 146 16.31 -2.94 -14.73
N PRO A 147 16.19 -4.27 -14.51
CA PRO A 147 17.31 -5.11 -14.11
C PRO A 147 18.42 -5.24 -15.16
N LEU A 148 18.09 -5.12 -16.44
CA LEU A 148 19.02 -5.34 -17.54
C LEU A 148 19.55 -4.02 -18.11
N GLU A 149 18.65 -3.05 -18.29
CA GLU A 149 18.98 -1.75 -18.87
C GLU A 149 19.05 -0.69 -17.78
N ARG A 150 20.26 -0.40 -17.32
CA ARG A 150 20.48 0.59 -16.25
C ARG A 150 19.97 1.97 -16.67
N GLY A 151 19.36 2.68 -15.73
CA GLY A 151 18.79 4.01 -15.96
C GLY A 151 17.37 4.02 -16.54
N TYR A 152 16.81 2.86 -16.89
CA TYR A 152 15.42 2.75 -17.30
C TYR A 152 14.50 2.39 -16.13
N ASN A 153 13.31 2.99 -16.14
CA ASN A 153 12.25 2.74 -15.18
C ASN A 153 11.11 1.97 -15.84
N VAL A 154 10.82 0.78 -15.31
CA VAL A 154 9.81 -0.12 -15.90
C VAL A 154 8.37 0.27 -15.54
N SER A 155 8.20 1.28 -14.68
CA SER A 155 6.91 1.82 -14.25
C SER A 155 6.67 3.26 -14.71
N LYS A 156 7.33 3.72 -15.79
CA LYS A 156 7.12 5.06 -16.37
C LYS A 156 5.69 5.31 -16.83
N ASN A 157 4.94 4.27 -17.16
CA ASN A 157 3.56 4.38 -17.62
C ASN A 157 2.57 4.68 -16.47
N LEU A 158 2.95 4.46 -15.20
CA LEU A 158 2.04 4.65 -14.08
C LEU A 158 1.78 6.14 -13.83
N SER A 159 0.50 6.50 -13.78
CA SER A 159 0.09 7.83 -13.34
C SER A 159 0.22 8.00 -11.81
N HIS A 160 0.21 9.26 -11.37
CA HIS A 160 0.22 9.58 -9.94
C HIS A 160 -1.00 8.99 -9.22
N ASP A 161 -2.20 9.17 -9.78
CA ASP A 161 -3.45 8.67 -9.20
C ASP A 161 -3.44 7.15 -9.01
N GLU A 162 -2.97 6.38 -10.00
CA GLU A 162 -2.88 4.92 -9.86
C GLU A 162 -1.79 4.50 -8.88
N THR A 163 -0.74 5.30 -8.70
CA THR A 163 0.30 5.05 -7.70
C THR A 163 -0.23 5.29 -6.29
N GLU A 164 -0.96 6.39 -6.07
CA GLU A 164 -1.61 6.64 -4.78
C GLU A 164 -2.66 5.58 -4.47
N ARG A 165 -3.44 5.18 -5.47
CA ARG A 165 -4.39 4.08 -5.34
C ARG A 165 -3.69 2.77 -4.98
N LEU A 166 -2.56 2.45 -5.62
CA LEU A 166 -1.74 1.29 -5.25
C LEU A 166 -1.29 1.33 -3.79
N ARG A 167 -0.82 2.49 -3.30
CA ARG A 167 -0.40 2.69 -1.90
C ARG A 167 -1.55 2.50 -0.92
N ILE A 168 -2.73 3.03 -1.24
CA ILE A 168 -3.92 2.86 -0.42
C ILE A 168 -4.33 1.38 -0.37
N GLU A 169 -4.32 0.69 -1.51
CA GLU A 169 -4.69 -0.72 -1.53
C GLU A 169 -3.68 -1.61 -0.79
N PHE A 170 -2.39 -1.26 -0.76
CA PHE A 170 -1.43 -1.95 0.12
C PHE A 170 -1.81 -1.80 1.60
N ARG A 171 -2.19 -0.59 2.04
CA ARG A 171 -2.66 -0.35 3.43
C ARG A 171 -3.95 -1.09 3.73
N ASN A 172 -4.92 -1.04 2.82
CA ASN A 172 -6.18 -1.75 2.96
C ASN A 172 -5.95 -3.26 3.13
N ALA A 173 -5.10 -3.84 2.28
CA ALA A 173 -4.81 -5.26 2.31
C ALA A 173 -4.09 -5.68 3.59
N ALA A 174 -3.12 -4.89 4.07
CA ALA A 174 -2.44 -5.13 5.34
C ALA A 174 -3.45 -5.13 6.51
N TRP A 175 -4.30 -4.11 6.58
CA TRP A 175 -5.33 -3.99 7.64
C TRP A 175 -6.36 -5.13 7.61
N MET A 176 -6.81 -5.53 6.42
CA MET A 176 -7.75 -6.64 6.26
C MET A 176 -7.15 -7.98 6.71
N LEU A 177 -5.87 -8.23 6.42
CA LEU A 177 -5.19 -9.45 6.85
C LEU A 177 -4.93 -9.48 8.36
N GLU A 178 -4.55 -8.34 8.94
CA GLU A 178 -4.34 -8.22 10.39
C GLU A 178 -5.65 -8.44 11.16
N SER A 179 -6.74 -7.79 10.74
CA SER A 179 -8.06 -7.95 11.36
C SER A 179 -8.59 -9.39 11.25
N ALA A 180 -8.49 -10.02 10.08
CA ALA A 180 -8.91 -11.41 9.90
C ALA A 180 -8.12 -12.40 10.77
N GLN A 181 -6.84 -12.14 11.04
CA GLN A 181 -6.03 -12.96 11.94
C GLN A 181 -6.46 -12.82 13.41
N LEU A 182 -6.91 -11.64 13.82
CA LEU A 182 -7.43 -11.40 15.17
C LEU A 182 -8.78 -12.09 15.38
N GLU A 183 -9.71 -11.95 14.44
CA GLU A 183 -11.04 -12.57 14.49
C GLU A 183 -10.96 -14.11 14.57
N HIS A 184 -10.02 -14.73 13.83
CA HIS A 184 -9.81 -16.18 13.87
C HIS A 184 -9.28 -16.68 15.23
N LYS A 185 -8.60 -15.85 16.03
CA LYS A 185 -8.15 -16.24 17.37
C LYS A 185 -9.29 -16.20 18.40
N GLU A 186 -10.36 -15.46 18.11
CA GLU A 186 -11.48 -15.21 19.04
C GLU A 186 -12.74 -16.05 18.71
N ALA A 187 -12.89 -16.56 17.49
CA ALA A 187 -14.13 -17.23 17.05
C ALA A 187 -14.02 -18.76 16.91
N ASN A 188 -14.98 -19.49 17.52
CA ASN A 188 -15.31 -20.88 17.18
C ASN A 188 -16.30 -20.89 16.00
N GLN A 189 -15.88 -21.44 14.85
CA GLN A 189 -16.69 -21.97 13.73
C GLN A 189 -17.50 -21.01 12.80
N SER A 190 -17.13 -21.08 11.51
CA SER A 190 -17.91 -21.66 10.39
C SER A 190 -18.74 -20.84 9.39
N ASP A 191 -18.52 -19.53 9.18
CA ASP A 191 -19.06 -18.90 7.94
C ASP A 191 -18.40 -17.59 7.46
N ALA A 192 -17.39 -17.07 8.18
CA ALA A 192 -16.71 -15.84 7.80
C ALA A 192 -15.55 -16.13 6.82
N SER A 193 -15.41 -15.28 5.79
CA SER A 193 -14.22 -15.29 4.94
C SER A 193 -12.97 -15.17 5.79
N TRP A 194 -12.09 -16.16 5.72
CA TRP A 194 -10.91 -16.22 6.57
C TRP A 194 -9.62 -16.12 5.75
N GLY A 195 -8.60 -15.49 6.34
CA GLY A 195 -7.26 -15.39 5.77
C GLY A 195 -7.25 -14.76 4.36
N LEU A 196 -6.68 -15.48 3.39
CA LEU A 196 -6.57 -15.03 2.00
C LEU A 196 -7.93 -14.79 1.34
N ASN A 197 -8.97 -15.54 1.72
CA ASN A 197 -10.29 -15.41 1.09
C ASN A 197 -10.91 -14.04 1.39
N ALA A 198 -10.59 -13.43 2.53
CA ALA A 198 -11.10 -12.10 2.90
C ALA A 198 -10.67 -11.02 1.89
N LEU A 199 -9.47 -11.15 1.30
CA LEU A 199 -8.99 -10.25 0.25
C LEU A 199 -9.62 -10.53 -1.11
N PHE A 200 -10.12 -11.75 -1.31
CA PHE A 200 -10.60 -12.22 -2.61
C PHE A 200 -12.12 -12.31 -2.72
N GLU A 201 -12.84 -12.11 -1.61
CA GLU A 201 -14.28 -12.06 -1.60
C GLU A 201 -14.86 -10.76 -2.14
N SER A 202 -16.05 -10.91 -2.73
CA SER A 202 -16.66 -10.03 -3.72
C SER A 202 -16.47 -8.51 -3.50
N PRO A 203 -16.40 -7.73 -4.59
CA PRO A 203 -16.20 -6.29 -4.54
C PRO A 203 -17.24 -5.53 -3.69
N ASN A 204 -18.39 -6.09 -3.34
CA ASN A 204 -19.36 -5.39 -2.48
C ASN A 204 -18.99 -5.38 -0.98
N ILE A 205 -18.31 -6.41 -0.46
CA ILE A 205 -17.82 -6.44 0.94
C ILE A 205 -16.47 -5.71 1.00
N ALA A 206 -15.58 -5.99 0.05
CA ALA A 206 -14.38 -5.20 -0.15
C ALA A 206 -14.72 -3.72 -0.42
N ALA A 207 -15.85 -3.35 -1.01
CA ALA A 207 -16.25 -1.94 -1.16
C ALA A 207 -16.54 -1.28 0.19
N LYS A 208 -17.09 -1.99 1.18
CA LYS A 208 -17.30 -1.43 2.53
C LYS A 208 -15.96 -1.13 3.23
N GLY A 209 -14.93 -1.98 3.05
CA GLY A 209 -13.57 -1.72 3.55
C GLY A 209 -12.76 -0.73 2.69
N ARG A 210 -12.90 -0.77 1.37
CA ARG A 210 -12.22 0.12 0.42
C ARG A 210 -12.60 1.60 0.59
N ASN A 211 -13.83 1.86 1.06
CA ASN A 211 -14.29 3.22 1.37
C ASN A 211 -13.75 3.80 2.69
N ILE A 212 -12.88 3.08 3.44
CA ILE A 212 -12.25 3.63 4.65
C ILE A 212 -11.20 4.68 4.30
N PHE A 213 -10.38 4.41 3.28
CA PHE A 213 -9.27 5.29 2.89
C PHE A 213 -9.37 5.84 1.47
N TYR A 214 -10.29 5.32 0.64
CA TYR A 214 -10.51 5.79 -0.72
C TYR A 214 -12.00 5.99 -1.00
N ILE A 215 -12.41 7.24 -1.16
CA ILE A 215 -13.70 7.57 -1.78
C ILE A 215 -13.38 7.86 -3.25
N PRO A 216 -13.81 7.02 -4.21
CA PRO A 216 -13.72 7.40 -5.61
C PRO A 216 -14.47 8.72 -5.74
N SER A 217 -13.85 9.75 -6.34
CA SER A 217 -14.57 10.96 -6.70
C SER A 217 -15.76 10.55 -7.57
N ARG A 218 -16.95 10.45 -6.97
CA ARG A 218 -18.21 10.40 -7.73
C ARG A 218 -18.12 11.60 -8.66
N LYS A 219 -18.41 11.38 -9.95
CA LYS A 219 -18.59 12.46 -10.92
C LYS A 219 -19.45 13.52 -10.25
N VAL A 220 -18.83 14.60 -9.77
CA VAL A 220 -19.54 15.78 -9.33
C VAL A 220 -20.13 16.27 -10.63
N VAL A 221 -21.44 16.08 -10.82
CA VAL A 221 -22.17 16.79 -11.86
C VAL A 221 -21.85 18.26 -11.60
N PRO A 222 -21.19 18.97 -12.53
CA PRO A 222 -20.87 20.37 -12.27
C PRO A 222 -22.19 21.06 -11.96
N ALA A 223 -22.25 21.74 -10.83
CA ALA A 223 -23.39 22.59 -10.51
C ALA A 223 -23.58 23.51 -11.72
N LYS A 224 -24.79 23.48 -12.32
CA LYS A 224 -25.12 24.36 -13.43
C LYS A 224 -24.75 25.79 -13.01
N ILE A 225 -23.86 26.42 -13.77
CA ILE A 225 -23.56 27.84 -13.63
C ILE A 225 -24.88 28.56 -13.89
N VAL A 226 -25.41 29.24 -12.87
CA VAL A 226 -26.60 30.08 -13.00
C VAL A 226 -26.16 31.37 -13.66
N ASP A 227 -26.82 31.74 -14.75
CA ASP A 227 -26.55 32.96 -15.50
C ASP A 227 -27.02 34.17 -14.69
N VAL A 228 -26.13 35.13 -14.46
CA VAL A 228 -26.38 36.31 -13.62
C VAL A 228 -27.46 37.21 -14.22
N SER A 229 -27.77 37.06 -15.51
CA SER A 229 -28.88 37.77 -16.16
C SER A 229 -30.27 37.38 -15.62
N GLU A 230 -30.42 36.23 -14.97
CA GLU A 230 -31.69 35.84 -14.33
C GLU A 230 -32.02 36.66 -13.07
N PHE A 231 -31.04 37.37 -12.49
CA PHE A 231 -31.24 38.21 -11.31
C PHE A 231 -31.70 39.65 -11.61
N PHE A 232 -31.68 40.07 -12.88
CA PHE A 232 -31.96 41.46 -13.27
C PHE A 232 -33.28 41.64 -14.05
N GLN A 233 -34.19 40.67 -14.00
CA GLN A 233 -35.54 40.90 -14.51
C GLN A 233 -36.35 41.70 -13.49
N GLU A 234 -36.51 43.00 -13.77
CA GLU A 234 -37.44 43.88 -13.05
C GLU A 234 -38.88 43.35 -13.21
N GLU A 235 -39.52 42.97 -12.10
CA GLU A 235 -40.96 42.68 -12.10
C GLU A 235 -41.76 43.98 -12.14
N PRO A 236 -42.78 44.11 -13.01
CA PRO A 236 -43.74 45.19 -12.91
C PRO A 236 -44.78 44.89 -11.82
N GLU A 237 -45.16 45.96 -11.13
CA GLU A 237 -45.97 45.93 -9.92
C GLU A 237 -47.45 45.50 -10.09
N THR A 238 -47.97 45.01 -8.97
CA THR A 238 -49.36 45.05 -8.47
C THR A 238 -50.37 43.99 -8.95
N LYS A 239 -50.84 43.18 -7.99
CA LYS A 239 -52.22 43.29 -7.43
C LYS A 239 -52.49 42.29 -6.28
N SER A 240 -52.66 42.86 -5.09
CA SER A 240 -53.76 42.65 -4.13
C SER A 240 -54.17 41.24 -3.64
N LEU A 241 -54.15 41.12 -2.31
CA LEU A 241 -55.17 40.57 -1.39
C LEU A 241 -54.99 39.17 -0.75
N LYS A 242 -54.86 39.25 0.59
CA LYS A 242 -55.52 38.49 1.68
C LYS A 242 -54.82 37.27 2.31
N ASN A 243 -54.20 37.56 3.45
CA ASN A 243 -54.26 36.90 4.77
C ASN A 243 -54.63 35.41 4.86
N LYS A 244 -53.74 34.64 5.48
CA LYS A 244 -54.04 33.92 6.73
C LYS A 244 -52.76 33.66 7.55
N GLN A 245 -52.85 33.95 8.84
CA GLN A 245 -51.82 33.77 9.86
C GLN A 245 -51.49 32.29 10.07
N GLU A 246 -50.21 31.96 10.23
CA GLU A 246 -49.81 30.86 11.09
C GLU A 246 -48.60 31.25 11.95
N THR A 247 -48.74 30.97 13.23
CA THR A 247 -47.95 31.42 14.36
C THR A 247 -46.59 30.72 14.45
N VAL A 248 -45.50 31.51 14.55
CA VAL A 248 -44.15 31.01 14.84
C VAL A 248 -44.05 30.64 16.34
N LYS A 249 -43.75 29.38 16.64
CA LYS A 249 -43.36 28.95 18.00
C LYS A 249 -41.84 29.08 18.16
N PRO A 250 -41.34 29.75 19.22
CA PRO A 250 -39.90 29.87 19.45
C PRO A 250 -39.29 28.58 20.02
N VAL A 251 -38.11 28.24 19.51
CA VAL A 251 -37.26 27.11 19.95
C VAL A 251 -36.70 27.42 21.34
N LYS A 252 -36.94 26.53 22.32
CA LYS A 252 -36.40 26.63 23.69
C LYS A 252 -35.00 26.01 23.77
N ILE A 253 -34.03 26.82 24.21
CA ILE A 253 -32.69 26.39 24.63
C ILE A 253 -32.78 25.92 26.10
N PRO A 254 -32.30 24.73 26.49
CA PRO A 254 -32.33 24.31 27.88
C PRO A 254 -31.15 24.93 28.65
N ALA A 255 -31.48 25.71 29.69
CA ALA A 255 -30.52 26.25 30.66
C ALA A 255 -30.11 25.18 31.69
N GLY A 256 -28.84 25.25 32.10
CA GLY A 256 -28.15 24.26 32.93
C GLY A 256 -28.69 24.10 34.36
N ARG A 257 -28.40 22.94 34.93
CA ARG A 257 -28.63 22.61 36.34
C ARG A 257 -27.28 22.37 37.03
N ARG A 258 -26.91 23.30 37.91
CA ARG A 258 -25.79 23.17 38.85
C ARG A 258 -25.99 21.94 39.75
N ARG A 259 -24.95 21.13 39.94
CA ARG A 259 -24.77 20.30 41.14
C ARG A 259 -23.34 20.42 41.64
N ARG A 260 -23.25 20.52 42.97
CA ARG A 260 -22.10 20.73 43.85
C ARG A 260 -21.01 19.69 43.63
N THR A 261 -19.75 20.13 43.62
CA THR A 261 -18.58 19.31 43.90
C THR A 261 -18.18 19.53 45.36
N GLU A 262 -18.22 18.46 46.16
CA GLU A 262 -17.66 18.41 47.50
C GLU A 262 -16.13 18.25 47.41
N GLU A 263 -15.43 19.04 48.21
CA GLU A 263 -14.01 18.87 48.53
C GLU A 263 -13.81 17.60 49.33
N ASN A 264 -12.86 16.76 48.92
CA ASN A 264 -12.22 15.82 49.83
C ASN A 264 -10.70 15.80 49.57
N SER A 265 -9.99 16.23 50.59
CA SER A 265 -8.55 16.25 50.76
C SER A 265 -7.91 14.86 50.68
N GLN A 266 -6.74 14.73 50.06
CA GLN A 266 -5.55 14.11 50.68
C GLN A 266 -4.29 14.23 49.81
N LYS A 267 -3.17 14.42 50.51
CA LYS A 267 -1.83 14.80 50.07
C LYS A 267 -1.09 13.66 49.35
N PHE A 268 -0.26 13.99 48.36
CA PHE A 268 0.90 13.17 47.95
C PHE A 268 2.21 13.91 48.29
N PRO A 269 3.24 13.23 48.84
CA PRO A 269 4.51 13.82 49.19
C PRO A 269 5.45 13.96 47.96
N GLY A 270 6.29 14.99 48.00
CA GLY A 270 7.24 15.31 46.93
C GLY A 270 8.53 14.48 46.94
N LEU A 271 9.21 14.49 45.78
CA LEU A 271 10.61 14.12 45.55
C LEU A 271 11.03 14.85 44.25
N ILE A 272 11.61 16.04 44.38
CA ILE A 272 13.05 16.36 44.23
C ILE A 272 13.65 15.87 42.90
N VAL A 273 13.75 16.80 41.96
CA VAL A 273 14.61 16.71 40.76
C VAL A 273 15.93 17.41 41.09
N LYS A 274 17.06 16.69 41.00
CA LYS A 274 18.41 17.28 41.02
C LYS A 274 18.91 17.49 39.58
N PRO A 275 19.60 18.60 39.28
CA PRO A 275 20.20 18.85 37.98
C PRO A 275 21.59 18.21 37.86
N SER A 276 21.88 17.65 36.68
CA SER A 276 23.17 17.06 36.31
C SER A 276 24.17 18.16 35.94
N GLY A 277 25.28 18.21 36.66
CA GLY A 277 26.43 19.06 36.36
C GLY A 277 27.44 18.38 35.43
N ILE A 278 28.16 19.24 34.71
CA ILE A 278 29.23 18.99 33.75
C ILE A 278 30.51 18.54 34.45
N HIS A 279 31.17 17.50 33.93
CA HIS A 279 32.61 17.47 33.61
C HIS A 279 32.91 16.31 32.66
#